data_AF-A0A0Z8X4T3-F1
#
_entry.id   AF-A0A0Z8X4T3-F1
#
_cell.length_a   1.000
_cell.length_b   1.000
_cell.length_c   1.000
_cell.angle_alpha   90.00
_cell.angle_beta   90.00
_cell.angle_gamma   90.00
#
_symmetry.space_group_name_H-M   'P 1'
#
loop_
_entity.id
_entity.type
_entity.pdbx_description
1 polymer ?
#
loop_
_entity_poly.entity_id
_entity_poly.type
_entity_poly.pdbx_seq_one_letter_code
_entity_poly.pdbx_strand_id
1 'polypeptide(L)'
;MDKGDSWEAGAFLADQLLHVISIIILYHTIGVNVASHSLWIEPNYLLLQILFILLISKPVNILFKLYFSKYQVAEGEEEQTVTGAGALIGQLECLIMGIFLLLGQYTAIGLVFTAKSIARYDKISKSQAFAEYYLIGSLFSIISVLVLYVLLIL
;
A
#
# COMPACT_ATOMS: atom_id res chain seq x y z
N MET A 1 -18.17 -16.94 8.19
CA MET A 1 -16.71 -16.92 8.43
C MET A 1 -16.18 -18.27 8.00
N ASP A 2 -15.61 -18.31 6.81
CA ASP A 2 -15.05 -19.51 6.20
C ASP A 2 -13.64 -19.75 6.75
N LYS A 3 -13.30 -21.02 7.05
CA LYS A 3 -12.00 -21.42 7.64
C LYS A 3 -10.84 -21.34 6.63
N GLY A 4 -11.13 -21.00 5.36
CA GLY A 4 -10.13 -20.83 4.29
C GLY A 4 -9.26 -19.57 4.40
N ASP A 5 -9.81 -18.45 4.88
CA ASP A 5 -9.12 -17.14 4.85
C ASP A 5 -7.86 -17.06 5.74
N SER A 6 -7.82 -17.81 6.85
CA SER A 6 -6.68 -17.77 7.78
C SER A 6 -5.42 -18.45 7.24
N TRP A 7 -5.58 -19.46 6.38
CA TRP A 7 -4.45 -20.17 5.76
C TRP A 7 -3.81 -19.35 4.64
N GLU A 8 -4.63 -18.61 3.87
CA GLU A 8 -4.15 -17.70 2.82
C GLU A 8 -3.39 -16.51 3.41
N ALA A 9 -3.87 -15.94 4.53
CA ALA A 9 -3.18 -14.86 5.22
C ALA A 9 -1.80 -15.31 5.76
N GLY A 10 -1.71 -16.50 6.35
CA GLY A 10 -0.45 -17.07 6.83
C GLY A 10 0.54 -17.34 5.70
N ALA A 11 0.07 -17.92 4.59
CA ALA A 11 0.89 -18.17 3.42
C ALA A 11 1.39 -16.87 2.77
N PHE A 12 0.54 -15.84 2.70
CA PHE A 12 0.94 -14.52 2.22
C PHE A 12 1.99 -13.86 3.12
N LEU A 13 1.80 -13.90 4.45
CA LEU A 13 2.78 -13.36 5.39
C LEU A 13 4.12 -14.10 5.29
N ALA A 14 4.09 -15.42 5.16
CA ALA A 14 5.29 -16.23 4.97
C ALA A 14 6.00 -15.89 3.64
N ASP A 15 5.26 -15.70 2.56
CA ASP A 15 5.80 -15.28 1.26
C ASP A 15 6.45 -13.89 1.32
N GLN A 16 5.82 -12.92 2.00
CA GLN A 16 6.39 -11.58 2.17
C GLN A 16 7.66 -11.59 3.03
N LEU A 17 7.68 -12.39 4.10
CA LEU A 17 8.89 -12.58 4.90
C LEU A 17 10.01 -13.23 4.08
N LEU A 18 9.71 -14.26 3.29
CA LEU A 18 10.68 -14.89 2.40
C LEU A 18 11.22 -13.93 1.33
N HIS A 19 10.38 -13.04 0.79
CA HIS A 19 10.80 -11.99 -0.15
C HIS A 19 11.76 -10.98 0.51
N VAL A 20 11.43 -10.50 1.71
CA VAL A 20 12.32 -9.58 2.43
C VAL A 20 13.64 -10.26 2.76
N ILE A 21 13.59 -11.52 3.22
CA ILE A 21 14.79 -12.31 3.52
C ILE A 21 15.62 -12.54 2.25
N SER A 22 15.01 -12.86 1.12
CA SER A 22 15.75 -13.10 -0.13
C SER A 22 16.43 -11.83 -0.64
N ILE A 23 15.80 -10.66 -0.49
CA ILE A 23 16.40 -9.35 -0.80
C ILE A 23 17.60 -9.07 0.13
N ILE A 24 17.49 -9.35 1.43
CA ILE A 24 18.59 -9.19 2.40
C ILE A 24 19.76 -10.13 2.06
N ILE A 25 19.46 -11.39 1.70
CA ILE A 25 20.47 -12.36 1.30
C ILE A 25 21.16 -11.92 0.00
N LEU A 26 20.40 -11.48 -1.02
CA LEU A 26 20.95 -10.95 -2.27
C LEU A 26 21.85 -9.74 -2.01
N TYR A 27 21.41 -8.84 -1.13
CA TYR A 27 22.19 -7.68 -0.72
C TYR A 27 23.55 -8.09 -0.12
N HIS A 28 23.56 -9.10 0.75
CA HIS A 28 24.79 -9.56 1.41
C HIS A 28 25.69 -10.42 0.51
N THR A 29 25.11 -11.21 -0.41
CA THR A 29 25.83 -12.16 -1.28
C THR A 29 26.38 -11.55 -2.56
N ILE A 30 25.78 -10.47 -3.07
CA ILE A 30 26.29 -9.76 -4.26
C ILE A 30 27.62 -9.04 -3.98
N GLY A 31 28.06 -8.96 -2.72
CA GLY A 31 29.41 -8.51 -2.39
C GLY A 31 29.69 -7.13 -2.98
N VAL A 32 28.89 -6.14 -2.61
CA VAL A 32 29.13 -4.74 -2.98
C VAL A 32 30.49 -4.33 -2.39
N ASN A 33 31.52 -4.43 -3.24
CA ASN A 33 32.86 -4.03 -2.88
C ASN A 33 32.89 -2.49 -2.90
N VAL A 34 32.74 -1.90 -1.72
CA VAL A 34 32.64 -0.44 -1.47
C VAL A 34 33.89 0.32 -1.95
N ALA A 35 34.96 -0.38 -2.34
CA ALA A 35 36.25 0.22 -2.65
C ALA A 35 36.39 0.78 -4.09
N SER A 36 35.46 0.55 -5.01
CA SER A 36 35.61 1.09 -6.37
C SER A 36 34.28 1.26 -7.11
N HIS A 37 33.56 2.35 -6.83
CA HIS A 37 32.72 3.02 -7.84
C HIS A 37 32.51 4.49 -7.47
N SER A 38 33.50 5.31 -7.83
CA SER A 38 33.32 6.74 -8.06
C SER A 38 32.58 6.92 -9.39
N LEU A 39 31.26 6.75 -9.38
CA LEU A 39 30.31 7.46 -10.24
C LEU A 39 28.89 6.99 -9.89
N TRP A 40 28.18 7.77 -9.07
CA TRP A 40 26.72 7.91 -9.02
C TRP A 40 25.89 6.61 -8.94
N ILE A 41 25.40 6.33 -7.73
CA ILE A 41 24.30 5.43 -7.29
C ILE A 41 24.83 4.40 -6.28
N GLU A 42 24.63 4.70 -5.00
CA GLU A 42 24.68 3.74 -3.91
C GLU A 42 23.75 2.55 -4.23
N PRO A 43 24.24 1.31 -4.39
CA PRO A 43 23.44 0.14 -4.77
C PRO A 43 22.25 -0.14 -3.83
N ASN A 44 22.26 0.45 -2.64
CA ASN A 44 21.22 0.32 -1.62
C ASN A 44 19.98 1.14 -1.97
N TYR A 45 20.13 2.31 -2.58
CA TYR A 45 19.02 3.28 -2.67
C TYR A 45 17.94 2.84 -3.66
N LEU A 46 18.33 2.35 -4.85
CA LEU A 46 17.39 1.80 -5.82
C LEU A 46 16.71 0.53 -5.30
N LEU A 47 17.44 -0.33 -4.59
CA LEU A 47 16.88 -1.54 -4.00
C LEU A 47 15.84 -1.22 -2.92
N LEU A 48 16.11 -0.22 -2.08
CA LEU A 48 15.19 0.27 -1.04
C LEU A 48 13.95 0.93 -1.65
N GLN A 49 14.09 1.68 -2.75
CA GLN A 49 12.95 2.23 -3.50
C GLN A 49 12.07 1.13 -4.11
N ILE A 50 12.68 0.10 -4.70
CA ILE A 50 11.95 -1.04 -5.25
C ILE A 50 11.22 -1.80 -4.13
N LEU A 51 11.90 -2.05 -3.00
CA LEU A 51 11.31 -2.68 -1.83
C LEU A 51 10.13 -1.84 -1.28
N PHE A 52 10.29 -0.53 -1.19
CA PHE A 52 9.23 0.39 -0.78
C PHE A 52 8.00 0.27 -1.69
N ILE A 53 8.18 0.35 -3.02
CA ILE A 53 7.07 0.23 -3.99
C ILE A 53 6.39 -1.14 -3.90
N LEU A 54 7.16 -2.22 -3.70
CA LEU A 54 6.60 -3.56 -3.54
C LEU A 54 5.75 -3.68 -2.26
N LEU A 55 6.23 -3.12 -1.14
CA LEU A 55 5.54 -3.19 0.14
C LEU A 55 4.25 -2.37 0.18
N ILE A 56 4.24 -1.18 -0.43
CA ILE A 56 3.02 -0.34 -0.47
C ILE A 56 1.95 -0.87 -1.42
N SER A 57 2.30 -1.79 -2.32
CA SER A 57 1.38 -2.31 -3.35
C SER A 57 0.40 -3.34 -2.77
N LYS A 58 0.72 -4.63 -2.86
CA LYS A 58 -0.17 -5.70 -2.39
C LYS A 58 -0.19 -5.89 -0.87
N PRO A 59 0.94 -5.82 -0.15
CA PRO A 59 0.98 -6.10 1.28
C PRO A 59 0.10 -5.17 2.11
N VAL A 60 0.16 -3.86 1.88
CA VAL A 60 -0.69 -2.89 2.58
C VAL A 60 -2.18 -3.17 2.34
N ASN A 61 -2.58 -3.52 1.12
CA ASN A 61 -3.98 -3.80 0.82
C ASN A 61 -4.49 -5.12 1.41
N ILE A 62 -3.64 -6.14 1.47
CA ILE A 62 -3.98 -7.40 2.12
C ILE A 62 -4.08 -7.19 3.63
N LEU A 63 -3.16 -6.42 4.22
CA LEU A 63 -3.20 -6.06 5.63
C LEU A 63 -4.49 -5.29 5.96
N PHE A 64 -4.88 -4.34 5.10
CA PHE A 64 -6.15 -3.64 5.24
C PHE A 64 -7.34 -4.60 5.21
N LYS A 65 -7.41 -5.50 4.22
CA LYS A 65 -8.50 -6.47 4.09
C LYS A 65 -8.57 -7.41 5.30
N LEU A 66 -7.42 -7.86 5.81
CA LEU A 66 -7.35 -8.77 6.95
C LEU A 66 -7.91 -8.14 8.23
N TYR A 67 -7.51 -6.90 8.53
CA TYR A 67 -7.87 -6.25 9.80
C TYR A 67 -9.20 -5.49 9.75
N PHE A 68 -9.60 -5.00 8.57
CA PHE A 68 -10.73 -4.07 8.43
C PHE A 68 -11.87 -4.54 7.54
N SER A 69 -11.82 -5.77 6.99
CA SER A 69 -12.95 -6.34 6.21
C SER A 69 -14.27 -6.39 6.98
N LYS A 70 -14.22 -6.52 8.32
CA LYS A 70 -15.43 -6.50 9.17
C LYS A 70 -16.20 -5.16 9.14
N TYR A 71 -15.55 -4.08 8.72
CA TYR A 71 -16.17 -2.75 8.59
C TYR A 71 -16.72 -2.50 7.20
N GLN A 72 -16.52 -3.43 6.25
CA GLN A 72 -17.04 -3.30 4.90
C GLN A 72 -18.57 -3.31 4.94
N VAL A 73 -19.18 -2.26 4.41
CA VAL A 73 -20.63 -2.17 4.27
C VAL A 73 -21.05 -3.04 3.10
N ALA A 74 -22.05 -3.91 3.31
CA ALA A 74 -22.65 -4.68 2.23
C ALA A 74 -23.31 -3.72 1.23
N GLU A 75 -22.88 -3.74 -0.03
CA GLU A 75 -23.53 -2.98 -1.09
C GLU A 75 -24.89 -3.63 -1.37
N GLY A 76 -25.96 -2.83 -1.35
CA GLY A 76 -27.30 -3.32 -1.73
C GLY A 76 -27.33 -3.67 -3.22
N GLU A 77 -28.28 -4.52 -3.63
CA GLU A 77 -28.42 -5.06 -5.00
C GLU A 77 -28.48 -3.97 -6.10
N GLU A 78 -28.76 -2.72 -5.75
CA GLU A 78 -28.86 -1.56 -6.66
C GLU A 78 -27.53 -0.87 -6.98
N GLU A 79 -26.46 -1.06 -6.19
CA GLU A 79 -25.13 -0.49 -6.47
C GLU A 79 -24.23 -1.54 -7.11
N GLN A 80 -24.40 -1.76 -8.41
CA GLN A 80 -23.51 -2.62 -9.19
C GLN A 80 -22.12 -1.97 -9.31
N THR A 81 -21.21 -2.28 -8.40
CA THR A 81 -19.80 -1.95 -8.57
C THR A 81 -19.08 -3.07 -9.31
N VAL A 82 -18.08 -2.70 -10.12
CA VAL A 82 -17.23 -3.70 -10.77
C VAL A 82 -16.44 -4.45 -9.69
N THR A 83 -16.61 -5.77 -9.63
CA THR A 83 -15.91 -6.64 -8.68
C THR A 83 -14.41 -6.35 -8.69
N GLY A 84 -13.87 -5.97 -7.53
CA GLY A 84 -12.44 -5.68 -7.35
C GLY A 84 -12.00 -4.25 -7.71
N ALA A 85 -12.87 -3.38 -8.22
CA ALA A 85 -12.51 -2.00 -8.55
C ALA A 85 -12.02 -1.21 -7.32
N GLY A 86 -12.64 -1.40 -6.15
CA GLY A 86 -12.18 -0.77 -4.91
C GLY A 86 -10.74 -1.16 -4.53
N ALA A 87 -10.38 -2.44 -4.72
CA ALA A 87 -9.04 -2.93 -4.44
C ALA A 87 -8.00 -2.40 -5.44
N LEU A 88 -8.36 -2.23 -6.72
CA LEU A 88 -7.49 -1.60 -7.71
C LEU A 88 -7.33 -0.10 -7.44
N ILE A 89 -8.40 0.61 -7.10
CA ILE A 89 -8.34 2.04 -6.72
C ILE A 89 -7.37 2.23 -5.54
N GLY A 90 -7.48 1.38 -4.51
CA GLY A 90 -6.56 1.43 -3.37
C GLY A 90 -5.09 1.18 -3.76
N GLN A 91 -4.82 0.22 -4.66
CA GLN A 91 -3.44 -0.01 -5.17
C GLN A 91 -2.91 1.21 -5.92
N LEU A 92 -3.72 1.79 -6.81
CA LEU A 92 -3.32 2.95 -7.59
C LEU A 92 -3.05 4.17 -6.70
N GLU A 93 -3.85 4.38 -5.65
CA GLU A 93 -3.64 5.45 -4.68
C GLU A 93 -2.33 5.29 -3.91
N CYS A 94 -2.05 4.10 -3.38
CA CYS A 94 -0.78 3.81 -2.71
C CYS A 94 0.41 4.08 -3.64
N LEU A 95 0.32 3.64 -4.91
CA LEU A 95 1.37 3.86 -5.90
C LEU A 95 1.58 5.34 -6.21
N ILE A 96 0.51 6.09 -6.49
CA ILE A 96 0.60 7.53 -6.77
C ILE A 96 1.19 8.27 -5.58
N MET A 97 0.77 7.93 -4.35
CA MET A 97 1.29 8.52 -3.12
C MET A 97 2.77 8.20 -2.93
N GLY A 98 3.18 6.95 -3.12
CA GLY A 98 4.58 6.53 -3.06
C GLY A 98 5.45 7.27 -4.07
N ILE A 99 4.98 7.42 -5.32
CA ILE A 99 5.67 8.20 -6.35
C ILE A 99 5.83 9.66 -5.92
N PHE A 100 4.77 10.31 -5.44
CA PHE A 100 4.86 11.71 -4.99
C PHE A 100 5.77 11.90 -3.78
N LEU A 101 5.83 10.95 -2.84
CA LEU A 101 6.80 10.98 -1.74
C LEU A 101 8.23 10.90 -2.25
N LEU A 102 8.53 9.99 -3.18
CA LEU A 102 9.86 9.87 -3.78
C LEU A 102 10.26 11.12 -4.56
N LEU A 103 9.31 11.82 -5.17
CA LEU A 103 9.52 13.09 -5.87
C LEU A 103 9.50 14.33 -4.94
N GLY A 104 9.26 14.15 -3.64
CA GLY A 104 9.15 15.25 -2.66
C GLY A 104 7.90 16.13 -2.85
N GLN A 105 6.88 15.66 -3.58
CA GLN A 105 5.66 16.39 -3.92
C GLN A 105 4.54 16.14 -2.90
N TYR A 106 4.76 16.51 -1.64
CA TYR A 106 3.81 16.24 -0.55
C TYR A 106 2.43 16.88 -0.78
N THR A 107 2.37 18.07 -1.39
CA THR A 107 1.11 18.76 -1.72
C THR A 107 0.25 17.96 -2.70
N ALA A 108 0.88 17.27 -3.67
CA ALA A 108 0.15 16.50 -4.68
C ALA A 108 -0.59 15.29 -4.08
N ILE A 109 -0.09 14.74 -2.97
CA ILE A 109 -0.77 13.68 -2.21
C ILE A 109 -2.13 14.19 -1.67
N GLY A 110 -2.15 15.42 -1.14
CA GLY A 110 -3.39 16.05 -0.68
C GLY A 110 -4.42 16.26 -1.79
N LEU A 111 -3.97 16.58 -3.01
CA LEU A 111 -4.85 16.71 -4.19
C LEU A 111 -5.48 15.37 -4.58
N VAL A 112 -4.71 14.29 -4.59
CA VAL A 112 -5.22 12.94 -4.89
C VAL A 112 -6.30 12.54 -3.89
N PHE A 113 -6.05 12.78 -2.60
CA PHE A 113 -7.01 12.45 -1.55
C PHE A 113 -8.29 13.30 -1.63
N THR A 114 -8.15 14.58 -1.95
CA THR A 114 -9.27 15.49 -2.18
C THR A 114 -10.11 15.02 -3.38
N ALA A 115 -9.46 14.70 -4.51
CA ALA A 115 -10.15 14.18 -5.69
C ALA A 115 -10.90 12.87 -5.41
N LYS A 116 -10.27 11.95 -4.67
CA LYS A 116 -10.90 10.69 -4.22
C LYS A 116 -12.14 10.95 -3.37
N SER A 117 -12.08 11.93 -2.47
CA SER A 117 -13.19 12.28 -1.56
C SER A 117 -14.34 12.93 -2.32
N ILE A 118 -14.04 13.82 -3.28
CA ILE A 118 -15.04 14.46 -4.14
C ILE A 118 -15.77 13.42 -4.99
N ALA A 119 -15.03 12.48 -5.60
CA ALA A 119 -15.62 11.45 -6.47
C ALA A 119 -16.59 10.51 -5.73
N ARG A 120 -16.46 10.37 -4.40
CA ARG A 120 -17.34 9.54 -3.56
C ARG A 120 -18.21 10.34 -2.59
N TYR A 121 -18.24 11.67 -2.72
CA TYR A 121 -18.89 12.55 -1.75
C TYR A 121 -20.36 12.22 -1.53
N ASP A 122 -21.12 11.95 -2.59
CA ASP A 122 -22.55 11.64 -2.50
C ASP A 122 -22.82 10.42 -1.58
N LYS A 123 -22.06 9.34 -1.78
CA LYS A 123 -22.19 8.10 -0.98
C LYS A 123 -21.69 8.29 0.45
N ILE A 124 -20.58 9.02 0.64
CA ILE A 124 -20.05 9.40 1.97
C ILE A 124 -21.08 10.22 2.74
N SER A 125 -21.77 11.16 2.08
CA SER A 125 -22.76 12.02 2.71
C SER A 125 -24.07 11.30 3.06
N LYS A 126 -24.43 10.24 2.34
CA LYS A 126 -25.70 9.52 2.52
C LYS A 126 -25.59 8.32 3.46
N SER A 127 -24.40 7.75 3.64
CA SER A 127 -24.18 6.56 4.46
C SER A 127 -23.04 6.76 5.45
N GLN A 128 -23.38 6.90 6.73
CA GLN A 128 -22.40 7.04 7.82
C GLN A 128 -21.47 5.83 7.90
N ALA A 129 -22.01 4.61 7.80
CA ALA A 129 -21.20 3.39 7.85
C ALA A 129 -20.19 3.33 6.68
N PHE A 130 -20.59 3.77 5.49
CA PHE A 130 -19.68 3.85 4.34
C PHE A 130 -18.61 4.92 4.56
N ALA A 131 -18.98 6.08 5.10
CA ALA A 131 -18.04 7.14 5.45
C ALA A 131 -16.98 6.67 6.45
N GLU A 132 -17.38 5.96 7.51
CA GLU A 132 -16.47 5.40 8.50
C GLU A 132 -15.50 4.39 7.87
N TYR A 133 -16.02 3.43 7.09
CA TYR A 133 -15.18 2.45 6.37
C TYR A 133 -14.19 3.13 5.40
N TYR A 134 -14.66 4.11 4.64
CA TYR A 134 -13.85 4.87 3.70
C TYR A 134 -12.73 5.66 4.39
N LEU A 135 -13.04 6.31 5.51
CA LEU A 135 -12.07 7.07 6.30
C LEU A 135 -11.02 6.15 6.91
N ILE A 136 -11.43 5.03 7.51
CA ILE A 136 -10.49 4.04 8.08
C ILE A 136 -9.53 3.55 7.00
N GLY A 137 -10.04 3.15 5.82
CA GLY A 137 -9.20 2.64 4.75
C GLY A 137 -8.22 3.67 4.18
N SER A 138 -8.68 4.91 4.01
CA SER A 138 -7.82 5.96 3.47
C SER A 138 -6.73 6.38 4.45
N LEU A 139 -7.08 6.57 5.73
CA LEU A 139 -6.10 6.93 6.77
C LEU A 139 -5.08 5.82 6.98
N PHE A 140 -5.54 4.55 7.01
CA PHE A 140 -4.65 3.41 7.13
C PHE A 140 -3.65 3.31 5.98
N SER A 141 -4.12 3.48 4.73
CA SER A 141 -3.26 3.48 3.54
C SER A 141 -2.21 4.59 3.63
N ILE A 142 -2.62 5.83 3.92
CA ILE A 142 -1.71 6.98 4.04
C ILE A 142 -0.65 6.74 5.12
N ILE A 143 -1.07 6.31 6.32
CA ILE A 143 -0.14 6.02 7.42
C ILE A 143 0.84 4.92 7.04
N SER A 144 0.36 3.84 6.41
CA SER A 144 1.21 2.72 6.00
C SER A 144 2.28 3.14 5.00
N VAL A 145 1.89 3.91 3.98
CA VAL A 145 2.83 4.44 2.98
C VAL A 145 3.85 5.38 3.62
N LEU A 146 3.40 6.30 4.50
CA LEU A 146 4.30 7.22 5.19
C LEU A 146 5.30 6.50 6.11
N VAL A 147 4.83 5.52 6.88
CA VAL A 147 5.71 4.72 7.76
C VAL A 147 6.74 3.95 6.93
N LEU A 148 6.33 3.31 5.85
CA LEU A 148 7.26 2.58 4.97
C LEU A 148 8.27 3.52 4.30
N TYR A 149 7.85 4.73 3.91
CA TYR A 149 8.74 5.74 3.35
C TYR A 149 9.79 6.19 4.37
N VAL A 150 9.36 6.50 5.61
CA VAL A 150 10.27 6.90 6.69
C VAL A 150 11.25 5.79 7.07
N LEU A 151 10.84 4.52 7.03
CA LEU A 151 11.71 3.41 7.42
C LEU A 151 12.71 2.97 6.35
N LEU A 152 12.38 3.16 5.07
CA LEU A 152 13.18 2.60 3.97
C LEU A 152 13.92 3.67 3.16
N ILE A 153 13.43 4.90 3.12
CA ILE A 153 13.93 5.95 2.21
C ILE A 153 14.60 7.11 2.96
N LEU A 154 14.08 7.49 4.13
CA LEU A 154 14.66 8.50 5.02
C LEU A 154 15.67 7.87 5.99
#